data_AF-A0A1I7TNE1-F1
#
_entry.id   AF-A0A1I7TNE1-F1
#
_cell.length_a   1.000
_cell.length_b   1.000
_cell.length_c   1.000
_cell.angle_alpha   90.00
_cell.angle_beta   90.00
_cell.angle_gamma   90.00
#
_symmetry.space_group_name_H-M   'P 1'
#
loop_
_entity.id
_entity.type
_entity.pdbx_description
1 polymer ?
#
loop_
_entity_poly.entity_id
_entity_poly.type
_entity_poly.pdbx_seq_one_letter_code
_entity_poly.pdbx_strand_id
1 'polypeptide(L)'
;MTSISTLVFSIGCLLAVAHASTVPTNLVQDIKLQEGKLLRCWEPVKKGNTGTEYVLSDPVFPFCSLMVDPRSFDIVYVNGVPEDSDDYTNIHNIFKDTIEAYGIMTVCLQEAFEFSGPKHPAQTTIRCLCKRSGCNIPKPLIQFMEFNKHVIPQIV
;
A
#
# COMPACT_ATOMS: atom_id res chain seq x y z
N MET A 1 -20.54 49.56 -13.27
CA MET A 1 -20.21 49.32 -11.85
C MET A 1 -20.62 47.90 -11.49
N THR A 2 -19.82 46.92 -11.89
CA THR A 2 -19.96 45.50 -11.52
C THR A 2 -18.82 45.19 -10.56
N SER A 3 -19.21 44.88 -9.32
CA SER A 3 -18.36 44.97 -8.14
C SER A 3 -17.25 43.92 -8.16
N ILE A 4 -16.00 44.35 -7.96
CA ILE A 4 -14.81 43.51 -7.77
C ILE A 4 -15.02 42.56 -6.56
N SER A 5 -15.92 42.91 -5.62
CA SER A 5 -16.26 42.08 -4.46
C SER A 5 -16.88 40.71 -4.79
N THR A 6 -17.58 40.55 -5.92
CA THR A 6 -18.21 39.26 -6.24
C THR A 6 -17.22 38.21 -6.72
N LEU A 7 -16.12 38.63 -7.34
CA LEU A 7 -15.09 37.73 -7.88
C LEU A 7 -14.17 37.17 -6.77
N VAL A 8 -13.89 37.97 -5.74
CA VAL A 8 -13.02 37.59 -4.62
C VAL A 8 -13.70 36.54 -3.73
N PHE A 9 -15.02 36.61 -3.56
CA PHE A 9 -15.77 35.64 -2.76
C PHE A 9 -15.87 34.25 -3.42
N SER A 10 -15.91 34.20 -4.76
CA SER A 10 -15.97 32.92 -5.50
C SER A 10 -14.62 32.17 -5.48
N ILE A 11 -13.50 32.90 -5.46
CA ILE A 11 -12.16 32.32 -5.38
C ILE A 11 -11.85 31.82 -3.96
N GLY A 12 -12.32 32.53 -2.92
CA GLY A 12 -12.18 32.10 -1.53
C GLY A 12 -12.92 30.78 -1.21
N CYS A 13 -14.10 30.57 -1.80
CA CYS A 13 -14.83 29.30 -1.63
C CYS A 13 -14.19 28.12 -2.36
N LEU A 14 -13.51 28.32 -3.50
CA LEU A 14 -12.82 27.24 -4.21
C LEU A 14 -11.50 26.81 -3.51
N LEU A 15 -10.87 27.70 -2.75
CA LEU A 15 -9.64 27.37 -1.99
C LEU A 15 -9.92 26.67 -0.65
N ALA A 16 -11.13 26.82 -0.08
CA ALA A 16 -11.50 26.19 1.18
C ALA A 16 -11.90 24.71 1.06
N VAL A 17 -12.24 24.20 -0.14
CA VAL A 17 -12.62 22.79 -0.35
C VAL A 17 -11.39 21.88 -0.49
N ALA A 18 -10.20 22.43 -0.69
CA ALA A 18 -8.99 21.65 -0.94
C ALA A 18 -8.31 21.06 0.31
N HIS A 19 -8.75 21.40 1.53
CA HIS A 19 -8.05 21.02 2.77
C HIS A 19 -8.87 20.16 3.74
N ALA A 20 -10.08 19.74 3.37
CA ALA A 20 -10.79 18.73 4.13
C ALA A 20 -10.37 17.33 3.64
N SER A 21 -9.11 16.97 3.84
CA SER A 21 -8.73 15.56 3.91
C SER A 21 -9.43 14.99 5.15
N THR A 22 -10.66 14.51 4.97
CA THR A 22 -11.37 13.78 6.02
C THR A 22 -10.51 12.57 6.37
N VAL A 23 -9.77 12.67 7.48
CA VAL A 23 -9.08 11.54 8.07
C VAL A 23 -10.14 10.47 8.32
N PRO A 24 -9.94 9.22 7.84
CA PRO A 24 -10.92 8.17 8.08
C PRO A 24 -11.21 8.05 9.58
N THR A 25 -12.49 8.09 9.98
CA THR A 25 -12.83 8.02 11.41
C THR A 25 -12.63 6.63 12.00
N ASN A 26 -12.54 5.60 11.15
CA ASN A 26 -12.13 4.25 11.53
C ASN A 26 -11.44 3.51 10.38
N LEU A 27 -10.87 2.35 10.71
CA LEU A 27 -10.07 1.52 9.81
C LEU A 27 -10.86 0.92 8.64
N VAL A 28 -12.12 0.54 8.84
CA VAL A 28 -12.96 0.00 7.76
C VAL A 28 -13.23 1.08 6.71
N GLN A 29 -13.49 2.31 7.14
CA GLN A 29 -13.62 3.45 6.24
C GLN A 29 -12.31 3.76 5.52
N ASP A 30 -11.17 3.68 6.20
CA ASP A 30 -9.85 3.87 5.58
C ASP A 30 -9.64 2.88 4.43
N ILE A 31 -9.89 1.59 4.65
CA ILE A 31 -9.78 0.54 3.62
C ILE A 31 -10.66 0.87 2.41
N LYS A 32 -11.93 1.21 2.66
CA LYS A 32 -12.87 1.54 1.58
C LYS A 32 -12.47 2.78 0.80
N LEU A 33 -11.91 3.79 1.47
CA LEU A 33 -11.41 5.00 0.81
C LEU A 33 -10.18 4.74 -0.06
N GLN A 34 -9.47 3.62 0.14
CA GLN A 34 -8.33 3.22 -0.69
C GLN A 34 -8.74 2.28 -1.82
N GLU A 35 -9.99 1.83 -1.85
CA GLU A 35 -10.51 0.98 -2.92
C GLU A 35 -10.40 1.68 -4.28
N GLY A 36 -9.87 0.94 -5.27
CA GLY A 36 -9.69 1.44 -6.64
C GLY A 36 -8.58 2.48 -6.84
N LYS A 37 -7.86 2.91 -5.78
CA LYS A 37 -6.74 3.84 -5.91
C LYS A 37 -5.45 3.11 -6.26
N LEU A 38 -4.60 3.78 -7.05
CA LEU A 38 -3.19 3.44 -7.15
C LEU A 38 -2.46 3.95 -5.90
N LEU A 39 -1.47 3.18 -5.47
CA LEU A 39 -0.84 3.29 -4.16
C LEU A 39 0.60 3.77 -4.30
N ARG A 40 1.04 4.56 -3.31
CA ARG A 40 2.45 4.87 -3.07
C ARG A 40 3.01 3.78 -2.17
N CYS A 41 4.06 3.09 -2.59
CA CYS A 41 4.64 1.98 -1.83
C CYS A 41 6.07 2.30 -1.41
N TRP A 42 6.50 1.79 -0.26
CA TRP A 42 7.91 1.85 0.11
C TRP A 42 8.71 0.97 -0.83
N GLU A 43 9.74 1.55 -1.44
CA GLU A 43 10.67 0.89 -2.34
C GLU A 43 12.11 1.22 -1.93
N PRO A 44 13.07 0.30 -2.10
CA PRO A 44 14.48 0.58 -1.84
C PRO A 44 15.00 1.61 -2.85
N VAL A 45 15.76 2.60 -2.39
CA VAL A 45 16.35 3.65 -3.24
C VAL A 45 17.25 3.07 -4.34
N LYS A 46 17.91 1.93 -4.06
CA LYS A 46 18.72 1.19 -5.03
C LYS A 46 18.13 -0.20 -5.27
N LYS A 47 17.73 -0.48 -6.51
CA LYS A 47 17.29 -1.82 -6.94
C LYS A 47 18.42 -2.85 -6.70
N GLY A 48 18.09 -3.96 -6.06
CA GLY A 48 18.99 -5.13 -5.91
C GLY A 48 19.89 -5.15 -4.66
N ASN A 49 19.84 -4.13 -3.79
CA ASN A 49 20.47 -4.19 -2.47
C ASN A 49 19.40 -4.38 -1.39
N THR A 50 19.78 -5.01 -0.28
CA THR A 50 19.09 -4.96 1.03
C THR A 50 19.19 -3.54 1.62
N GLY A 51 18.90 -2.52 0.82
CA GLY A 51 19.13 -1.13 1.13
C GLY A 51 18.43 -0.77 2.45
N THR A 52 19.13 -0.05 3.31
CA THR A 52 18.56 0.48 4.56
C THR A 52 17.69 1.71 4.30
N GLU A 53 17.77 2.28 3.10
CA GLU A 53 17.07 3.50 2.71
C GLU A 53 15.91 3.18 1.76
N TYR A 54 14.72 3.61 2.17
CA TYR A 54 13.47 3.42 1.46
C TYR A 54 12.82 4.76 1.19
N VAL A 55 12.14 4.86 0.04
CA VAL A 55 11.34 6.02 -0.34
C VAL A 55 9.96 5.56 -0.77
N LEU A 56 8.96 6.43 -0.62
CA LEU A 56 7.64 6.19 -1.19
C LEU A 56 7.66 6.47 -2.68
N SER A 57 7.14 5.53 -3.46
CA SER A 57 6.92 5.70 -4.88
C SER A 57 5.86 6.76 -5.20
N ASP A 58 5.76 7.09 -6.49
CA ASP A 58 4.55 7.69 -7.05
C ASP A 58 3.34 6.75 -6.89
N PRO A 59 2.10 7.27 -6.93
CA PRO A 59 0.88 6.46 -6.80
C PRO A 59 0.60 5.67 -8.08
N VAL A 60 1.35 4.59 -8.30
CA VAL A 60 1.31 3.82 -9.56
C VAL A 60 1.01 2.34 -9.37
N PHE A 61 1.02 1.84 -8.14
CA PHE A 61 0.88 0.40 -7.88
C PHE A 61 -0.53 0.01 -7.41
N PRO A 62 -1.11 -1.10 -7.90
CA PRO A 62 -2.36 -1.66 -7.37
C PRO A 62 -2.23 -2.20 -5.94
N PHE A 63 -1.04 -2.68 -5.57
CA PHE A 63 -0.73 -3.25 -4.25
C PHE A 63 0.68 -2.87 -3.82
N CYS A 64 0.89 -2.79 -2.51
CA CYS A 64 2.23 -2.81 -1.94
C CYS A 64 2.52 -4.20 -1.37
N SER A 65 3.77 -4.66 -1.50
CA SER A 65 4.20 -5.95 -0.96
C SER A 65 5.28 -5.81 0.10
N LEU A 66 5.23 -6.75 1.05
CA LEU A 66 6.30 -7.09 1.97
C LEU A 66 6.57 -8.59 1.83
N MET A 67 7.80 -8.96 1.53
CA MET A 67 8.27 -10.33 1.42
C MET A 67 9.33 -10.57 2.49
N VAL A 68 9.27 -11.70 3.16
CA VAL A 68 10.23 -12.05 4.22
C VAL A 68 11.42 -12.79 3.62
N ASP A 69 12.61 -12.67 4.20
CA ASP A 69 13.70 -13.58 3.85
C ASP A 69 13.35 -15.01 4.29
N PRO A 70 13.56 -16.03 3.44
CA PRO A 70 13.23 -17.43 3.78
C PRO A 70 14.03 -17.97 4.98
N ARG A 71 15.09 -17.28 5.41
CA ARG A 71 15.95 -17.69 6.54
C ARG A 71 15.83 -16.79 7.77
N SER A 72 15.16 -15.64 7.68
CA SER A 72 15.04 -14.69 8.80
C SER A 72 13.79 -13.81 8.68
N PHE A 73 12.93 -13.86 9.71
CA PHE A 73 11.75 -12.99 9.80
C PHE A 73 12.06 -11.50 10.05
N ASP A 74 13.31 -11.19 10.38
CA ASP A 74 13.78 -9.82 10.63
C ASP A 74 14.23 -9.12 9.36
N ILE A 75 14.51 -9.88 8.30
CA ILE A 75 14.88 -9.35 7.00
C ILE A 75 13.64 -9.35 6.12
N VAL A 76 13.27 -8.16 5.64
CA VAL A 76 12.12 -7.97 4.76
C VAL A 76 12.51 -7.20 3.51
N TYR A 77 11.81 -7.49 2.43
CA TYR A 77 11.92 -6.85 1.13
C TYR A 77 10.57 -6.22 0.83
N VAL A 78 10.55 -4.91 0.57
CA VAL A 78 9.32 -4.18 0.29
C VAL A 78 9.40 -3.55 -1.09
N ASN A 79 8.28 -3.58 -1.82
CA ASN A 79 8.18 -3.03 -3.16
C ASN A 79 6.71 -2.74 -3.52
N GLY A 80 6.51 -1.91 -4.54
CA GLY A 80 5.23 -1.88 -5.24
C GLY A 80 5.09 -3.10 -6.14
N VAL A 81 3.85 -3.56 -6.35
CA VAL A 81 3.56 -4.71 -7.21
C VAL A 81 2.96 -4.22 -8.52
N PRO A 82 3.67 -4.34 -9.66
CA PRO A 82 3.09 -4.04 -10.97
C PRO A 82 1.91 -4.97 -11.28
N GLU A 83 0.82 -4.43 -11.83
CA GLU A 83 -0.37 -5.22 -12.19
C GLU A 83 -0.06 -6.29 -13.24
N ASP A 84 0.90 -6.04 -14.13
CA ASP A 84 1.30 -6.92 -15.22
C ASP A 84 2.34 -7.97 -14.82
N SER A 85 2.73 -8.05 -13.54
CA SER A 85 3.74 -9.01 -13.09
C SER A 85 3.21 -10.43 -12.93
N ASP A 86 1.90 -10.62 -12.75
CA ASP A 86 1.22 -11.91 -12.52
C ASP A 86 -0.31 -11.77 -12.73
N ASP A 87 -1.06 -12.88 -12.64
CA ASP A 87 -2.53 -12.85 -12.57
C ASP A 87 -3.02 -12.58 -11.12
N TYR A 88 -3.26 -11.30 -10.84
CA TYR A 88 -3.77 -10.85 -9.55
C TYR A 88 -5.30 -10.86 -9.42
N THR A 89 -6.05 -11.48 -10.36
CA THR A 89 -7.52 -11.48 -10.36
C THR A 89 -8.10 -11.93 -9.02
N ASN A 90 -7.59 -13.02 -8.47
CA ASN A 90 -8.06 -13.55 -7.18
C ASN A 90 -7.68 -12.64 -6.01
N ILE A 91 -6.50 -12.03 -6.04
CA ILE A 91 -6.08 -11.08 -5.00
C ILE A 91 -6.97 -9.84 -4.99
N HIS A 92 -7.30 -9.30 -6.17
CA HIS A 92 -8.26 -8.20 -6.29
C HIS A 92 -9.62 -8.57 -5.71
N ASN A 93 -10.11 -9.79 -5.98
CA ASN A 93 -11.39 -10.26 -5.46
C ASN A 93 -11.39 -10.35 -3.93
N ILE A 94 -10.30 -10.84 -3.32
CA ILE A 94 -10.17 -10.88 -1.86
C ILE A 94 -10.26 -9.47 -1.26
N PHE A 95 -9.57 -8.48 -1.85
CA PHE A 95 -9.64 -7.10 -1.35
C PHE A 95 -10.95 -6.38 -1.64
N LYS A 96 -11.71 -6.82 -2.64
CA LYS A 96 -13.06 -6.30 -2.96
C LYS A 96 -14.13 -6.87 -2.03
N ASP A 97 -13.89 -8.03 -1.43
CA ASP A 97 -14.84 -8.69 -0.53
C ASP A 97 -14.92 -7.96 0.83
N THR A 98 -15.59 -6.81 0.80
CA THR A 98 -15.83 -5.96 1.97
C THR A 98 -17.33 -5.81 2.20
N ILE A 99 -17.76 -5.92 3.47
CA ILE A 99 -19.13 -5.61 3.89
C ILE A 99 -19.13 -4.34 4.77
N GLU A 100 -20.27 -3.84 5.21
CA GLU A 100 -20.35 -2.52 5.86
C GLU A 100 -19.35 -2.35 7.03
N ALA A 101 -19.23 -3.37 7.90
CA ALA A 101 -18.39 -3.37 9.09
C ALA A 101 -17.09 -4.19 8.98
N TYR A 102 -16.68 -4.56 7.76
CA TYR A 102 -15.51 -5.43 7.53
C TYR A 102 -14.74 -4.99 6.29
N GLY A 103 -13.42 -5.06 6.35
CA GLY A 103 -12.56 -4.86 5.20
C GLY A 103 -11.26 -5.65 5.35
N ILE A 104 -10.74 -6.16 4.23
CA ILE A 104 -9.46 -6.87 4.21
C ILE A 104 -8.34 -5.84 4.09
N MET A 105 -7.40 -5.87 5.03
CA MET A 105 -6.30 -4.89 5.10
C MET A 105 -5.04 -5.40 4.42
N THR A 106 -4.73 -6.68 4.69
CA THR A 106 -3.51 -7.35 4.29
C THR A 106 -3.84 -8.81 4.02
N VAL A 107 -3.30 -9.36 2.94
CA VAL A 107 -3.36 -10.79 2.60
C VAL A 107 -1.93 -11.32 2.58
N CYS A 108 -1.62 -12.35 3.35
CA CYS A 108 -0.30 -12.99 3.35
C CYS A 108 -0.39 -14.38 2.74
N LEU A 109 0.50 -14.66 1.80
CA LEU A 109 0.60 -15.90 1.05
C LEU A 109 1.91 -16.58 1.43
N GLN A 110 1.87 -17.89 1.65
CA GLN A 110 3.08 -18.70 1.70
C GLN A 110 3.36 -19.20 0.29
N GLU A 111 4.45 -18.73 -0.30
CA GLU A 111 4.77 -18.92 -1.72
C GLU A 111 6.08 -19.69 -1.85
N ALA A 112 6.13 -20.59 -2.85
CA ALA A 112 7.34 -21.30 -3.23
C ALA A 112 7.90 -20.68 -4.50
N PHE A 113 9.16 -20.25 -4.45
CA PHE A 113 9.86 -19.60 -5.54
C PHE A 113 11.03 -20.45 -6.03
N GLU A 114 11.19 -20.52 -7.34
CA GLU A 114 12.32 -21.18 -7.99
C GLU A 114 13.20 -20.15 -8.72
N PHE A 115 13.75 -19.18 -7.98
CA PHE A 115 14.58 -18.11 -8.56
C PHE A 115 15.88 -18.62 -9.21
N SER A 116 16.34 -19.84 -8.86
CA SER A 116 17.58 -20.42 -9.37
C SER A 116 17.36 -21.50 -10.46
N GLY A 117 16.12 -21.71 -10.90
CA GLY A 117 15.78 -22.70 -11.93
C GLY A 117 15.67 -24.15 -11.44
N PRO A 118 15.27 -25.08 -12.34
CA PRO A 118 14.71 -26.42 -12.05
C PRO A 118 15.62 -27.40 -11.29
N LYS A 119 16.90 -27.05 -11.12
CA LYS A 119 17.92 -27.91 -10.51
C LYS A 119 18.26 -27.49 -9.08
N HIS A 120 17.68 -26.40 -8.59
CA HIS A 120 17.95 -25.86 -7.28
C HIS A 120 16.70 -26.00 -6.40
N PRO A 121 16.86 -26.21 -5.08
CA PRO A 121 15.71 -26.27 -4.19
C PRO A 121 14.86 -25.00 -4.29
N ALA A 122 13.53 -25.18 -4.42
CA ALA A 122 12.59 -24.09 -4.28
C ALA A 122 12.72 -23.47 -2.87
N GLN A 123 12.59 -22.15 -2.81
CA GLN A 123 12.59 -21.41 -1.56
C GLN A 123 11.16 -21.08 -1.19
N THR A 124 10.75 -21.44 0.03
CA THR A 124 9.44 -21.06 0.55
C THR A 124 9.57 -19.80 1.40
N THR A 125 8.72 -18.82 1.15
CA THR A 125 8.68 -17.57 1.91
C THR A 125 7.24 -17.07 2.05
N ILE A 126 7.05 -16.06 2.90
CA ILE A 126 5.79 -15.36 3.06
C ILE A 126 5.85 -14.04 2.31
N ARG A 127 4.88 -13.80 1.42
CA ARG A 127 4.64 -12.50 0.79
C ARG A 127 3.28 -11.97 1.25
N CYS A 128 3.29 -10.80 1.86
CA CYS A 128 2.09 -10.05 2.24
C CYS A 128 1.83 -8.94 1.23
N LEU A 129 0.58 -8.82 0.79
CA LEU A 129 0.05 -7.76 -0.04
C LEU A 129 -0.87 -6.89 0.81
N CYS A 130 -0.82 -5.58 0.65
CA CYS A 130 -1.71 -4.64 1.34
C CYS A 130 -2.18 -3.54 0.39
N LYS A 131 -3.41 -3.05 0.61
CA LYS A 131 -4.12 -2.16 -0.33
C LYS A 131 -4.31 -0.74 0.23
N ARG A 132 -3.24 -0.14 0.75
CA ARG A 132 -3.21 1.26 1.22
C ARG A 132 -1.84 1.87 0.96
N SER A 133 -1.77 3.17 0.68
CA SER A 133 -0.47 3.82 0.46
C SER A 133 0.41 3.73 1.71
N GLY A 134 1.68 3.34 1.52
CA GLY A 134 2.69 3.20 2.56
C GLY A 134 2.49 2.04 3.54
N CYS A 135 1.57 1.12 3.25
CA CYS A 135 1.26 0.00 4.16
C CYS A 135 2.41 -1.01 4.31
N ASN A 136 3.28 -1.13 3.30
CA ASN A 136 4.44 -2.04 3.28
C ASN A 136 5.67 -1.42 3.96
N ILE A 137 5.52 -0.95 5.20
CA ILE A 137 6.65 -0.39 5.94
C ILE A 137 7.82 -1.39 5.98
N PRO A 138 9.08 -0.93 5.83
CA PRO A 138 10.27 -1.80 5.82
C PRO A 138 10.64 -2.22 7.25
N LYS A 139 9.75 -2.98 7.89
CA LYS A 139 9.90 -3.51 9.25
C LYS A 139 9.61 -5.01 9.27
N PRO A 140 10.17 -5.76 10.25
CA PRO A 140 9.89 -7.19 10.41
C PRO A 140 8.39 -7.50 10.42
N LEU A 141 8.03 -8.72 10.00
CA LEU A 141 6.63 -9.12 9.73
C LEU A 141 5.66 -8.74 10.87
N ILE A 142 6.02 -9.01 12.12
CA ILE A 142 5.16 -8.70 13.27
C ILE A 142 4.93 -7.19 13.40
N GLN A 143 5.96 -6.37 13.26
CA GLN A 143 5.84 -4.91 13.33
C GLN A 143 5.03 -4.35 12.16
N PHE A 144 5.18 -4.93 10.97
CA PHE A 144 4.35 -4.61 9.81
C PHE A 144 2.86 -4.93 10.08
N MET A 145 2.56 -6.08 10.67
CA MET A 145 1.19 -6.45 11.02
C MET A 145 0.61 -5.52 12.08
N GLU A 146 1.38 -5.21 13.13
CA GLU A 146 0.96 -4.24 14.17
C GLU A 146 0.71 -2.85 13.58
N PHE A 147 1.61 -2.34 12.74
CA PHE A 147 1.43 -1.03 12.08
C PHE A 147 0.12 -0.97 11.30
N ASN A 148 -0.19 -2.03 10.56
CA ASN A 148 -1.37 -2.05 9.74
C ASN A 148 -2.68 -2.04 10.54
N LYS A 149 -2.71 -2.44 11.82
CA LYS A 149 -3.93 -2.42 12.68
C LYS A 149 -4.53 -1.03 12.90
N HIS A 150 -3.83 0.02 12.51
CA HIS A 150 -4.25 1.40 12.69
C HIS A 150 -4.63 2.07 11.37
N VAL A 151 -5.41 3.14 11.47
CA VAL A 151 -5.66 4.05 10.34
C VAL A 151 -4.31 4.64 9.92
N ILE A 152 -3.95 4.51 8.65
CA ILE A 152 -2.70 5.06 8.14
C ILE A 152 -2.96 6.54 7.79
N PRO A 153 -2.16 7.49 8.32
CA PRO A 153 -2.29 8.89 7.95
C PRO A 153 -2.18 9.05 6.43
N GLN A 154 -2.98 9.94 5.86
CA GLN A 154 -2.85 10.28 4.44
C GLN A 154 -1.43 10.80 4.20
N ILE A 155 -0.69 10.12 3.34
CA ILE A 155 0.68 10.49 2.99
C ILE A 155 0.59 11.58 1.93
N VAL A 156 0.71 12.83 2.38
CA VAL A 156 0.74 14.03 1.52
C VAL A 156 2.05 14.06 0.75
#